data_AF-A0A376MY80-F1
#
_entry.id   AF-A0A376MY80-F1
#
_cell.length_a   1.000
_cell.length_b   1.000
_cell.length_c   1.000
_cell.angle_alpha   90.00
_cell.angle_beta   90.00
_cell.angle_gamma   90.00
#
_symmetry.space_group_name_H-M   'P 1'
#
loop_
_entity.id
_entity.type
_entity.pdbx_description
1 polymer ?
#
loop_
_entity_poly.entity_id
_entity_poly.type
_entity_poly.pdbx_seq_one_letter_code
_entity_poly.pdbx_strand_id
1 'polypeptide(L)'
;MTEQQKLTFTALQQRLDSLMLRDRQRFLRRLHGVKKVKNPDAQQAIFQEMAKEIDQAAGKVLLREAARPEITYPDNLPVSQKKQDILEAIRDHQVVIVAGETGSGKTTQLPKICMELGRGIKGLIGHTQPRRLAARNGGQPYCGRAENGAGRLHRLQSAFQRSRK
;
A
#
# COMPACT_ATOMS: atom_id res chain seq x y z
N MET A 1 -27.72 4.03 -32.09
CA MET A 1 -27.21 5.32 -31.59
C MET A 1 -26.51 5.05 -30.28
N THR A 2 -25.18 4.96 -30.27
CA THR A 2 -24.41 4.68 -29.05
C THR A 2 -24.35 5.94 -28.21
N GLU A 3 -25.10 5.94 -27.12
CA GLU A 3 -25.03 6.92 -26.05
C GLU A 3 -23.59 6.89 -25.49
N GLN A 4 -22.72 7.75 -26.01
CA GLN A 4 -21.37 7.88 -25.50
C GLN A 4 -21.47 8.44 -24.07
N GLN A 5 -21.42 7.54 -23.08
CA GLN A 5 -21.36 7.90 -21.68
C GLN A 5 -20.23 8.91 -21.49
N LYS A 6 -20.60 10.17 -21.27
CA LYS A 6 -19.65 11.25 -21.00
C LYS A 6 -18.97 10.97 -19.66
N LEU A 7 -17.76 10.44 -19.72
CA LEU A 7 -16.90 10.29 -18.56
C LEU A 7 -16.66 11.66 -17.93
N THR A 8 -16.93 11.78 -16.62
CA THR A 8 -16.71 13.01 -15.87
C THR A 8 -15.40 12.96 -15.10
N PHE A 9 -14.86 14.14 -14.81
CA PHE A 9 -13.66 14.28 -13.98
C PHE A 9 -13.82 13.59 -12.62
N THR A 10 -14.97 13.78 -11.95
CA THR A 10 -15.25 13.21 -10.63
C THR A 10 -15.30 11.69 -10.67
N ALA A 11 -15.91 11.11 -11.71
CA ALA A 11 -15.97 9.65 -11.88
C ALA A 11 -14.57 9.04 -12.06
N LEU A 12 -13.71 9.66 -12.86
CA LEU A 12 -12.33 9.22 -13.01
C LEU A 12 -11.53 9.39 -11.72
N GLN A 13 -11.71 10.51 -11.01
CA GLN A 13 -11.03 10.79 -9.75
C GLN A 13 -11.33 9.73 -8.68
N GLN A 14 -12.60 9.32 -8.53
CA GLN A 14 -13.01 8.27 -7.58
C GLN A 14 -12.35 6.92 -7.89
N ARG A 15 -12.20 6.57 -9.18
CA ARG A 15 -11.53 5.34 -9.61
C ARG A 15 -10.03 5.32 -9.28
N LEU A 16 -9.39 6.48 -9.04
CA LEU A 16 -7.96 6.52 -8.72
C LEU A 16 -7.65 6.00 -7.30
N ASP A 17 -8.62 5.96 -6.40
CA ASP A 17 -8.42 5.52 -5.01
C ASP A 17 -8.20 4.00 -4.89
N SER A 18 -8.67 3.22 -5.87
CA SER A 18 -8.47 1.77 -5.93
C SER A 18 -7.12 1.37 -6.54
N LEU A 19 -6.41 2.29 -7.20
CA LEU A 19 -5.15 2.02 -7.88
C LEU A 19 -3.94 1.93 -6.93
N MET A 20 -2.81 1.47 -7.47
CA MET A 20 -1.51 1.59 -6.81
C MET A 20 -1.17 3.05 -6.50
N LEU A 21 -0.45 3.29 -5.40
CA LEU A 21 -0.07 4.64 -4.97
C LEU A 21 0.71 5.42 -6.05
N ARG A 22 1.60 4.73 -6.77
CA ARG A 22 2.38 5.32 -7.88
C ARG A 22 1.49 5.72 -9.05
N ASP A 23 0.56 4.84 -9.43
CA ASP A 23 -0.36 5.07 -10.55
C ASP A 23 -1.37 6.17 -10.22
N ARG A 24 -1.93 6.16 -9.01
CA ARG A 24 -2.81 7.22 -8.50
C ARG A 24 -2.17 8.60 -8.67
N GLN A 25 -0.92 8.78 -8.24
CA GLN A 25 -0.23 10.07 -8.37
C GLN A 25 0.05 10.45 -9.83
N ARG A 26 0.39 9.49 -10.69
CA ARG A 26 0.60 9.70 -12.12
C ARG A 26 -0.68 10.17 -12.80
N PHE A 27 -1.78 9.44 -12.61
CA PHE A 27 -3.08 9.75 -13.23
C PHE A 27 -3.71 11.03 -12.67
N LEU A 28 -3.55 11.31 -11.37
CA LEU A 28 -4.08 12.55 -10.79
C LEU A 28 -3.43 13.79 -11.41
N ARG A 29 -2.10 13.79 -11.59
CA ARG A 29 -1.39 14.88 -12.29
C ARG A 29 -1.87 15.04 -13.74
N ARG A 30 -2.05 13.94 -14.46
CA ARG A 30 -2.57 13.96 -15.85
C ARG A 30 -3.99 14.51 -15.90
N LEU A 31 -4.88 14.05 -15.02
CA LEU A 31 -6.28 14.47 -14.94
C LEU A 31 -6.42 15.97 -14.65
N HIS A 32 -5.57 16.53 -13.78
CA HIS A 32 -5.51 17.99 -13.55
C HIS A 32 -5.00 18.78 -14.76
N GLY A 33 -4.08 18.21 -15.54
CA GLY A 33 -3.62 18.80 -16.80
C GLY A 33 -4.73 18.88 -17.85
N VAL A 34 -5.55 17.82 -17.94
CA VAL A 34 -6.65 17.72 -18.91
C VAL A 34 -7.76 18.75 -18.66
N LYS A 35 -7.97 19.19 -17.41
CA LYS A 35 -8.89 20.30 -17.09
C LYS A 35 -8.56 21.62 -17.81
N LYS A 36 -7.32 21.81 -18.29
CA LYS A 36 -6.90 23.03 -19.00
C LYS A 36 -7.19 22.99 -20.50
N VAL A 37 -7.59 21.83 -21.03
CA VAL A 37 -7.92 21.65 -22.46
C VAL A 37 -9.27 22.32 -22.73
N LYS A 38 -9.29 23.28 -23.67
CA LYS A 38 -10.50 24.05 -24.01
C LYS A 38 -11.43 23.32 -24.98
N ASN A 39 -10.91 22.36 -25.75
CA ASN A 39 -11.69 21.61 -26.72
C ASN A 39 -12.39 20.41 -26.04
N PRO A 40 -13.74 20.38 -25.99
CA PRO A 40 -14.49 19.34 -25.29
C PRO A 40 -14.35 17.96 -25.91
N ASP A 41 -14.20 17.85 -27.23
CA ASP A 41 -14.08 16.56 -27.92
C ASP A 41 -12.70 15.93 -27.65
N ALA A 42 -11.65 16.76 -27.69
CA ALA A 42 -10.31 16.34 -27.33
C ALA A 42 -10.22 15.95 -25.85
N GLN A 43 -10.89 16.69 -24.96
CA GLN A 43 -10.98 16.36 -23.55
C GLN A 43 -11.66 14.99 -23.33
N GLN A 44 -12.76 14.74 -24.04
CA GLN A 44 -13.49 13.48 -23.94
C GLN A 44 -12.67 12.30 -24.47
N ALA A 45 -11.93 12.48 -25.57
CA ALA A 45 -11.02 11.46 -26.10
C ALA A 45 -9.93 11.08 -25.08
N ILE A 46 -9.32 12.07 -24.41
CA ILE A 46 -8.31 11.83 -23.38
C ILE A 46 -8.94 11.13 -22.15
N PHE A 47 -10.16 11.49 -21.76
CA PHE A 47 -10.87 10.80 -20.68
C PHE A 47 -11.13 9.32 -21.00
N GLN A 48 -11.51 9.00 -22.24
CA GLN A 48 -11.71 7.62 -22.68
C GLN A 48 -10.40 6.82 -22.70
N GLU A 49 -9.31 7.43 -23.18
CA GLU A 49 -7.98 6.80 -23.14
C GLU A 49 -7.53 6.54 -21.71
N MET A 50 -7.66 7.53 -20.82
CA MET A 50 -7.31 7.36 -19.41
C MET A 50 -8.17 6.32 -18.70
N ALA A 51 -9.46 6.21 -19.02
CA ALA A 51 -10.32 5.18 -18.45
C ALA A 51 -9.77 3.77 -18.75
N LYS A 52 -9.36 3.52 -20.00
CA LYS A 52 -8.74 2.24 -20.41
C LYS A 52 -7.43 1.97 -19.65
N GLU A 53 -6.57 2.98 -19.51
CA GLU A 53 -5.32 2.83 -18.74
C GLU A 53 -5.58 2.59 -17.25
N ILE A 54 -6.59 3.23 -16.68
CA ILE A 54 -7.01 3.04 -15.28
C ILE A 54 -7.50 1.60 -15.08
N ASP A 55 -8.28 1.05 -16.01
CA ASP A 55 -8.75 -0.34 -15.93
C ASP A 55 -7.59 -1.35 -15.97
N GLN A 56 -6.61 -1.12 -16.85
CA GLN A 56 -5.40 -1.93 -16.88
C GLN A 56 -4.59 -1.83 -15.57
N ALA A 57 -4.49 -0.64 -15.00
CA ALA A 57 -3.81 -0.44 -13.72
C ALA A 57 -4.57 -1.07 -12.54
N ALA A 58 -5.91 -1.03 -12.55
CA ALA A 58 -6.75 -1.69 -11.56
C ALA A 58 -6.59 -3.22 -11.61
N GLY A 59 -6.46 -3.80 -12.82
CA GLY A 59 -6.16 -5.22 -12.99
C GLY A 59 -4.88 -5.66 -12.27
N LYS A 60 -3.83 -4.82 -12.23
CA LYS A 60 -2.59 -5.12 -11.48
C LYS A 60 -2.81 -5.18 -9.97
N VAL A 61 -3.73 -4.37 -9.43
CA VAL A 61 -4.08 -4.39 -8.01
C VAL A 61 -4.79 -5.70 -7.67
N LEU A 62 -5.77 -6.10 -8.49
CA LEU A 62 -6.49 -7.36 -8.34
C LEU A 62 -5.54 -8.58 -8.39
N LEU A 63 -4.60 -8.59 -9.34
CA LEU A 63 -3.60 -9.67 -9.42
C LEU A 63 -2.74 -9.76 -8.15
N ARG A 64 -2.39 -8.64 -7.53
CA ARG A 64 -1.60 -8.63 -6.28
C ARG A 64 -2.42 -9.04 -5.08
N GLU A 65 -3.70 -8.68 -5.05
CA GLU A 65 -4.63 -9.12 -4.04
C GLU A 65 -4.85 -10.63 -4.11
N ALA A 66 -5.03 -11.18 -5.31
CA ALA A 66 -5.14 -12.63 -5.55
C ALA A 66 -3.84 -13.38 -5.22
N ALA A 67 -2.68 -12.78 -5.46
CA ALA A 67 -1.37 -13.35 -5.13
C ALA A 67 -0.97 -13.17 -3.65
N ARG A 68 -1.87 -12.68 -2.78
CA ARG A 68 -1.59 -12.51 -1.36
C ARG A 68 -1.42 -13.88 -0.70
N PRO A 69 -0.27 -14.18 -0.08
CA PRO A 69 -0.10 -15.44 0.64
C PRO A 69 -1.04 -15.49 1.85
N GLU A 70 -1.44 -16.71 2.22
CA GLU A 70 -2.19 -16.93 3.45
C GLU A 70 -1.31 -16.56 4.66
N ILE A 71 -1.85 -15.74 5.56
CA ILE A 71 -1.12 -15.19 6.70
C ILE A 71 -1.54 -15.95 7.95
N THR A 72 -0.65 -16.79 8.45
CA THR A 72 -0.82 -17.50 9.72
C THR A 72 0.01 -16.87 10.82
N TYR A 73 -0.57 -16.86 12.02
CA TYR A 73 0.02 -16.31 13.23
C TYR A 73 0.19 -17.44 14.25
N PRO A 74 1.40 -17.61 14.82
CA PRO A 74 1.57 -18.55 15.90
C PRO A 74 1.10 -17.91 17.22
N ASP A 75 0.35 -18.66 18.03
CA ASP A 75 -0.25 -18.17 19.28
C ASP A 75 0.75 -17.96 20.42
N ASN A 76 1.97 -18.45 20.25
CA ASN A 76 3.05 -18.38 21.24
C ASN A 76 3.73 -17.01 21.35
N LEU A 77 3.38 -16.04 20.48
CA LEU A 77 3.98 -14.71 20.50
C LEU A 77 3.03 -13.65 21.08
N PRO A 78 3.48 -12.79 22.02
CA PRO A 78 2.66 -11.73 22.60
C PRO A 78 2.04 -10.77 21.57
N VAL A 79 2.73 -10.53 20.45
CA VAL A 79 2.22 -9.68 19.36
C VAL A 79 1.08 -10.34 18.60
N SER A 80 1.07 -11.67 18.45
CA SER A 80 -0.03 -12.40 17.82
C SER A 80 -1.31 -12.31 18.66
N GLN A 81 -1.18 -12.37 19.99
CA GLN A 81 -2.31 -12.27 20.92
C GLN A 81 -2.97 -10.88 20.88
N LYS A 82 -2.17 -9.82 20.69
CA LYS A 82 -2.66 -8.44 20.54
C LYS A 82 -2.92 -8.03 19.08
N LYS A 83 -3.04 -9.00 18.17
CA LYS A 83 -3.22 -8.73 16.75
C LYS A 83 -4.40 -7.79 16.48
N GLN A 84 -5.55 -8.04 17.09
CA GLN A 84 -6.78 -7.27 16.82
C GLN A 84 -6.61 -5.80 17.22
N ASP A 85 -6.09 -5.55 18.42
CA ASP A 85 -5.79 -4.19 18.89
C ASP A 85 -4.83 -3.45 17.96
N ILE A 86 -3.80 -4.16 17.46
CA ILE A 86 -2.82 -3.60 16.53
C ILE A 86 -3.47 -3.32 15.17
N LEU A 87 -4.34 -4.21 14.68
CA LEU A 87 -5.08 -4.02 13.42
C LEU A 87 -5.94 -2.76 13.49
N GLU A 88 -6.71 -2.60 14.56
CA GLU A 88 -7.57 -1.45 14.78
C GLU A 88 -6.76 -0.15 14.91
N ALA A 89 -5.68 -0.18 15.71
CA ALA A 89 -4.79 0.96 15.84
C ALA A 89 -4.22 1.41 14.48
N ILE A 90 -3.76 0.49 13.64
CA ILE A 90 -3.19 0.80 12.30
C ILE A 90 -4.27 1.23 11.30
N ARG A 91 -5.51 0.78 11.47
CA ARG A 91 -6.63 1.24 10.65
C ARG A 91 -6.98 2.69 10.97
N ASP A 92 -7.08 3.01 12.25
CA ASP A 92 -7.66 4.27 12.73
C ASP A 92 -6.62 5.39 12.88
N HIS A 93 -5.34 5.05 13.01
CA HIS A 93 -4.26 6.02 13.20
C HIS A 93 -3.23 5.97 12.06
N GLN A 94 -2.81 7.14 11.58
CA GLN A 94 -1.76 7.25 10.56
C GLN A 94 -0.38 6.83 11.08
N VAL A 95 -0.14 7.00 12.38
CA VAL A 95 1.11 6.65 13.07
C VAL A 95 0.76 5.88 14.33
N VAL A 96 1.33 4.68 14.47
CA VAL A 96 1.17 3.80 15.65
C VAL A 96 2.55 3.46 16.19
N ILE A 97 2.74 3.61 17.50
CA ILE A 97 3.95 3.22 18.20
C ILE A 97 3.66 1.90 18.92
N VAL A 98 4.37 0.84 18.53
CA VAL A 98 4.25 -0.49 19.17
C VAL A 98 5.48 -0.75 20.02
N ALA A 99 5.30 -0.73 21.34
CA ALA A 99 6.32 -1.08 22.32
C ALA A 99 6.14 -2.53 22.82
N GLY A 100 7.24 -3.20 23.13
CA GLY A 100 7.21 -4.54 23.73
C GLY A 100 8.62 -5.08 23.94
N GLU A 101 8.76 -6.12 24.75
CA GLU A 101 10.07 -6.72 25.06
C GLU A 101 10.76 -7.33 23.82
N THR A 102 12.09 -7.47 23.87
CA THR A 102 12.84 -8.25 22.87
C THR A 102 12.28 -9.68 22.82
N GLY A 103 12.14 -10.27 21.64
CA GLY A 103 11.55 -11.61 21.49
C GLY A 103 10.02 -11.63 21.38
N SER A 104 9.33 -10.49 21.58
CA SER A 104 7.86 -10.44 21.47
C SER A 104 7.30 -10.67 20.06
N GLY A 105 8.15 -10.80 19.03
CA GLY A 105 7.74 -11.04 17.64
C GLY A 105 7.50 -9.80 16.78
N LYS A 106 7.78 -8.57 17.25
CA LYS A 106 7.48 -7.31 16.51
C LYS A 106 8.00 -7.31 15.07
N THR A 107 9.29 -7.60 14.88
CA THR A 107 9.97 -7.65 13.56
C THR A 107 9.29 -8.65 12.61
N THR A 108 8.81 -9.77 13.14
CA THR A 108 8.30 -10.89 12.34
C THR A 108 6.80 -10.77 12.07
N GLN A 109 6.02 -10.27 13.04
CA GLN A 109 4.56 -10.27 12.98
C GLN A 109 3.97 -8.94 12.50
N LEU A 110 4.57 -7.78 12.80
CA LEU A 110 4.02 -6.48 12.36
C LEU A 110 3.93 -6.36 10.82
N PRO A 111 4.91 -6.81 10.02
CA PRO A 111 4.77 -6.81 8.56
C PRO A 111 3.62 -7.69 8.07
N LYS A 112 3.37 -8.83 8.73
CA LYS A 112 2.25 -9.73 8.41
C LYS A 112 0.90 -9.06 8.69
N ILE A 113 0.76 -8.44 9.86
CA ILE A 113 -0.44 -7.66 10.24
C ILE A 113 -0.70 -6.54 9.23
N CYS A 114 0.34 -5.83 8.79
CA CYS A 114 0.22 -4.79 7.76
C CYS A 114 -0.21 -5.34 6.39
N MET A 115 0.25 -6.55 6.04
CA MET A 115 -0.13 -7.24 4.81
C MET A 115 -1.61 -7.69 4.85
N GLU A 116 -2.07 -8.14 6.01
CA GLU A 116 -3.47 -8.52 6.23
C GLU A 116 -4.42 -7.33 6.06
N LEU A 117 -4.01 -6.14 6.51
CA LEU A 117 -4.70 -4.86 6.26
C LEU A 117 -4.62 -4.37 4.80
N GLY A 118 -3.96 -5.12 3.92
CA GLY A 118 -3.82 -4.75 2.51
C GLY A 118 -2.84 -3.60 2.25
N ARG A 119 -2.03 -3.18 3.24
CA ARG A 119 -1.06 -2.07 3.07
C ARG A 119 0.04 -2.40 2.04
N GLY A 120 0.29 -3.68 1.77
CA GLY A 120 1.21 -4.17 0.73
C GLY A 120 0.58 -4.40 -0.66
N ILE A 121 -0.73 -4.19 -0.82
CA ILE A 121 -1.42 -4.42 -2.10
C ILE A 121 -1.16 -3.25 -3.05
N LYS A 122 -1.47 -2.02 -2.60
CA LYS A 122 -1.32 -0.78 -3.39
C LYS A 122 0.08 -0.15 -3.31
N GLY A 123 0.97 -0.71 -2.50
CA GLY A 123 2.29 -0.16 -2.20
C GLY A 123 3.26 -1.21 -1.66
N LEU A 124 4.36 -0.75 -1.05
CA LEU A 124 5.38 -1.61 -0.45
C LEU A 124 5.39 -1.42 1.06
N ILE A 125 5.55 -2.52 1.81
CA ILE A 125 5.78 -2.49 3.25
C ILE A 125 7.29 -2.43 3.47
N GLY A 126 7.77 -1.29 3.96
CA GLY A 126 9.16 -1.11 4.32
C GLY A 126 9.40 -1.51 5.77
N HIS A 127 10.16 -2.59 5.98
CA HIS A 127 10.63 -2.95 7.31
C HIS A 127 12.10 -2.60 7.46
N THR A 128 12.43 -1.72 8.39
CA THR A 128 13.81 -1.30 8.64
C THR A 128 14.32 -1.87 9.96
N GLN A 129 15.54 -2.40 9.94
CA GLN A 129 16.21 -2.98 11.11
C GLN A 129 17.56 -2.27 11.32
N PRO A 130 17.88 -1.79 12.54
CA PRO A 130 19.12 -1.06 12.82
C PRO A 130 20.38 -1.93 12.79
N ARG A 131 20.27 -3.28 12.81
CA ARG A 131 21.42 -4.19 12.74
C ARG A 131 21.29 -5.19 11.58
N ARG A 132 22.35 -5.27 10.78
CA ARG A 132 22.48 -6.08 9.54
C ARG A 132 22.33 -7.60 9.75
N LEU A 133 22.62 -8.12 10.94
CA LEU A 133 22.57 -9.58 11.23
C LEU A 133 21.14 -10.12 11.40
N ALA A 134 20.20 -9.32 11.91
CA ALA A 134 18.81 -9.75 12.11
C ALA A 134 17.97 -9.76 10.82
N ALA A 135 18.43 -9.07 9.77
CA ALA A 135 17.76 -9.03 8.47
C ALA A 135 17.86 -10.34 7.68
N ARG A 136 18.86 -11.21 7.98
CA ARG A 136 19.06 -12.48 7.27
C ARG A 136 18.24 -13.63 7.85
N ASN A 137 18.02 -13.67 9.17
CA ASN A 137 17.28 -14.77 9.83
C ASN A 137 15.77 -14.50 9.95
N GLY A 138 15.34 -13.24 9.81
CA GLY A 138 13.94 -12.83 10.00
C GLY A 138 13.14 -12.60 8.71
N GLY A 139 13.72 -12.85 7.54
CA GLY A 139 13.10 -12.51 6.26
C GLY A 139 13.33 -13.57 5.21
N GLN A 140 12.39 -14.51 5.07
CA GLN A 140 12.14 -15.03 3.73
C GLN A 140 11.77 -13.84 2.83
N PRO A 141 12.34 -13.72 1.63
CA PRO A 141 12.04 -12.62 0.73
C PRO A 141 10.62 -12.80 0.19
N TYR A 142 9.62 -12.30 0.90
CA TYR A 142 8.21 -12.30 0.44
C TYR A 142 7.90 -11.14 -0.55
N CYS A 143 8.93 -10.53 -1.13
CA CYS A 143 8.78 -9.49 -2.13
C CYS A 143 9.77 -9.73 -3.25
N GLY A 144 9.25 -10.06 -4.45
CA GLY A 144 10.04 -10.07 -5.67
C GLY A 144 10.80 -8.76 -5.81
N ARG A 145 12.10 -8.86 -6.05
CA ARG A 145 13.01 -7.75 -6.27
C ARG A 145 12.58 -7.03 -7.54
N ALA A 146 11.81 -5.95 -7.41
CA ALA A 146 11.65 -4.95 -8.46
C ALA A 146 12.46 -3.73 -8.01
N GLU A 147 13.71 -3.69 -8.44
CA GLU A 147 14.50 -2.47 -8.47
C GLU A 147 13.72 -1.46 -9.34
N ASN A 148 13.23 -0.38 -8.74
CA ASN A 148 13.05 0.95 -9.36
C ASN A 148 12.19 1.88 -8.48
N GLY A 149 12.88 2.80 -7.80
CA GLY A 149 12.51 4.22 -7.66
C GLY A 149 11.15 4.60 -7.07
N ALA A 150 11.20 5.18 -5.86
CA ALA A 150 10.23 6.11 -5.27
C ALA A 150 8.81 5.56 -4.97
N GLY A 151 8.70 4.77 -3.90
CA GLY A 151 7.44 4.55 -3.17
C GLY A 151 7.47 5.29 -1.83
N ARG A 152 6.43 6.05 -1.51
CA ARG A 152 6.27 6.73 -0.21
C ARG A 152 6.16 5.66 0.89
N LEU A 153 7.20 5.56 1.73
CA LEU A 153 7.31 4.61 2.84
C LEU A 153 6.27 4.96 3.92
N HIS A 154 5.31 4.09 4.21
CA HIS A 154 4.58 4.16 5.47
C HIS A 154 5.57 3.79 6.58
N ARG A 155 6.14 4.81 7.21
CA ARG A 155 7.22 4.68 8.18
C ARG A 155 6.65 4.22 9.53
N LEU A 156 6.54 2.91 9.73
CA LEU A 156 6.45 2.35 11.08
C LEU A 156 7.84 2.48 11.73
N GLN A 157 8.06 3.56 12.47
CA GLN A 157 9.25 3.67 13.31
C GLN A 157 9.07 2.75 14.52
N SER A 158 9.72 1.60 14.48
CA SER A 158 9.97 0.81 15.68
C SER A 158 11.02 1.55 16.51
N ALA A 159 10.60 2.49 17.36
CA ALA A 159 11.49 3.20 18.27
C ALA A 159 11.98 2.24 19.37
N PHE A 160 13.25 1.86 19.30
CA PHE A 160 13.94 1.08 20.33
C PHE A 160 14.56 2.05 21.34
N GLN A 161 13.83 2.39 22.41
CA GLN A 161 14.45 3.04 23.57
C GLN A 161 15.02 1.97 24.49
N ARG A 162 16.36 1.89 24.51
CA ARG A 162 17.12 1.14 25.52
C ARG A 162 17.01 1.91 26.84
N SER A 163 16.12 1.49 27.73
CA SER A 163 16.19 1.90 29.13
C SER A 163 17.40 1.19 29.73
N ARG A 164 18.51 1.92 29.90
CA ARG A 164 19.58 1.50 30.81
C ARG A 164 19.13 1.91 32.21
N LYS A 165 18.95 0.93 33.10
CA LYS A 165 19.24 1.16 34.51
C LYS A 165 20.74 1.11 34.69
#